data_AF-A0A2V7Z9D6-F1
#
_entry.id   AF-A0A2V7Z9D6-F1
#
_cell.length_a   1.000
_cell.length_b   1.000
_cell.length_c   1.000
_cell.angle_alpha   90.00
_cell.angle_beta   90.00
_cell.angle_gamma   90.00
#
_symmetry.space_group_name_H-M   'P 1'
#
loop_
_entity.id
_entity.type
_entity.pdbx_description
1 polymer ?
#
loop_
_entity_poly.entity_id
_entity_poly.type
_entity_poly.pdbx_seq_one_letter_code
_entity_poly.pdbx_strand_id
1 'polypeptide(L)'
;IIPIGGATVEECVALSREVAAEIASRHGIPVYLYEDSATSEKRRNLAEIRKGEFEGFAAKMKGADWKPDFGPEAPHPTAGVVAVGARAPLIAYNINLATRDLGVADRIAKAIRHLGGGFRYVKAMGVELADRGQVQVSINMTNYRKSPLHRVFECVRSEAERHGV
;
A
#
# COMPACT_ATOMS: atom_id res chain seq x y z
N ILE A 1 8.10 -1.36 9.23
CA ILE A 1 8.16 -1.66 10.68
C ILE A 1 6.76 -1.49 11.24
N ILE A 2 6.30 -2.41 12.09
CA ILE A 2 4.93 -2.45 12.59
C ILE A 2 5.00 -2.65 14.11
N PRO A 3 4.28 -1.85 14.91
CA PRO A 3 4.23 -2.06 16.36
C PRO A 3 3.46 -3.34 16.68
N ILE A 4 4.04 -4.20 17.51
CA ILE A 4 3.43 -5.43 18.04
C ILE A 4 3.57 -5.41 19.56
N GLY A 5 2.54 -5.85 20.28
CA GLY A 5 2.51 -5.84 21.74
C GLY A 5 2.45 -4.42 22.29
N GLY A 6 3.37 -4.07 23.19
CA GLY A 6 3.46 -2.75 23.84
C GLY A 6 4.25 -1.69 23.07
N ALA A 7 4.84 -2.04 21.91
CA ALA A 7 5.58 -1.09 21.10
C ALA A 7 4.68 0.03 20.54
N THR A 8 5.22 1.24 20.49
CA THR A 8 4.54 2.44 20.01
C THR A 8 4.84 2.70 18.53
N VAL A 9 4.04 3.55 17.89
CA VAL A 9 4.29 3.96 16.49
C VAL A 9 5.53 4.84 16.43
N GLU A 10 5.74 5.67 17.44
CA GLU A 10 6.86 6.60 17.58
C GLU A 10 8.20 5.84 17.61
N GLU A 11 8.29 4.76 18.40
CA GLU A 11 9.46 3.86 18.41
C GLU A 11 9.69 3.22 17.04
N CYS A 12 8.62 2.79 16.37
CA CYS A 12 8.73 2.23 15.01
C CYS A 12 9.20 3.28 14.00
N VAL A 13 8.78 4.54 14.13
CA VAL A 13 9.21 5.65 13.28
C VAL A 13 10.68 5.95 13.51
N ALA A 14 11.14 6.01 14.77
CA ALA A 14 12.55 6.18 15.09
C ALA A 14 13.40 5.07 14.45
N LEU A 15 13.03 3.80 14.67
CA LEU A 15 13.73 2.65 14.08
C LEU A 15 13.72 2.67 12.54
N SER A 16 12.63 3.14 11.93
CA SER A 16 12.56 3.23 10.46
C SER A 16 13.58 4.21 9.87
N ARG A 17 13.90 5.29 10.59
CA ARG A 17 14.89 6.28 10.18
C ARG A 17 16.31 5.72 10.32
N GLU A 18 16.58 5.01 11.42
CA GLU A 18 17.86 4.32 11.63
C GLU A 18 18.11 3.29 10.53
N VAL A 19 17.13 2.42 10.26
CA VAL A 19 17.23 1.42 9.19
C VAL A 19 17.42 2.07 7.82
N ALA A 20 16.70 3.16 7.53
CA ALA A 20 16.85 3.89 6.27
C ALA A 20 18.25 4.49 6.10
N ALA A 21 18.79 5.11 7.15
CA ALA A 21 20.14 5.67 7.14
C ALA A 21 21.21 4.58 6.95
N GLU A 22 21.07 3.43 7.62
CA GLU A 22 21.99 2.29 7.49
C GLU A 22 21.96 1.65 6.10
N ILE A 23 20.77 1.51 5.48
CA ILE A 23 20.66 1.01 4.11
C ILE A 23 21.40 1.95 3.15
N ALA A 24 21.19 3.25 3.30
CA ALA A 24 21.84 4.25 2.45
C ALA A 24 23.35 4.27 2.65
N SER A 25 23.84 4.22 3.90
CA SER A 25 25.28 4.31 4.20
C SER A 25 26.06 3.07 3.77
N ARG A 26 25.50 1.86 4.00
CA ARG A 26 26.20 0.59 3.72
C ARG A 26 26.16 0.21 2.25
N HIS A 27 25.07 0.55 1.56
CA HIS A 27 24.81 0.04 0.21
C HIS A 27 24.73 1.13 -0.85
N GLY A 28 24.75 2.41 -0.49
CA GLY A 28 24.61 3.51 -1.45
C GLY A 28 23.25 3.51 -2.15
N ILE A 29 22.22 2.93 -1.54
CA ILE A 29 20.88 2.83 -2.12
C ILE A 29 20.05 4.03 -1.67
N PRO A 30 19.39 4.77 -2.58
CA PRO A 30 18.44 5.81 -2.19
C PRO A 30 17.25 5.24 -1.44
N VAL A 31 16.90 5.88 -0.32
CA VAL A 31 15.80 5.46 0.55
C VAL A 31 14.74 6.56 0.68
N TYR A 32 13.47 6.17 0.58
CA TYR A 32 12.31 7.01 0.82
C TYR A 32 11.57 6.57 2.06
N LEU A 33 11.22 7.52 2.92
CA LEU A 33 10.36 7.27 4.07
C LEU A 33 8.88 7.39 3.67
N TYR A 34 8.05 6.46 4.13
CA TYR A 34 6.62 6.41 3.79
C TYR A 34 5.73 6.11 5.01
N GLU A 35 4.41 6.21 4.84
CA GLU A 35 3.39 6.11 5.90
C GLU A 35 3.72 7.04 7.08
N ASP A 36 3.71 6.54 8.33
CA ASP A 36 3.91 7.37 9.52
C ASP A 36 5.36 7.88 9.64
N SER A 37 6.29 7.34 8.85
CA SER A 37 7.67 7.82 8.76
C SER A 37 7.88 8.92 7.71
N ALA A 38 6.88 9.17 6.85
CA ALA A 38 7.03 10.06 5.72
C ALA A 38 7.43 11.49 6.14
N THR A 39 8.37 12.08 5.41
CA THR A 39 8.83 13.46 5.62
C THR A 39 7.96 14.49 4.92
N SER A 40 7.07 14.06 4.03
CA SER A 40 6.07 14.89 3.37
C SER A 40 4.79 14.11 3.10
N GLU A 41 3.65 14.82 3.08
CA GLU A 41 2.35 14.19 2.86
C GLU A 41 2.26 13.46 1.51
N LYS A 42 2.93 13.99 0.47
CA LYS A 42 2.99 13.37 -0.87
C LYS A 42 3.64 11.97 -0.86
N ARG A 43 4.54 11.70 0.08
CA ARG A 43 5.26 10.42 0.22
C ARG A 43 4.58 9.43 1.14
N ARG A 44 3.52 9.85 1.84
CA ARG A 44 2.83 8.99 2.79
C ARG A 44 2.30 7.72 2.13
N ASN A 45 1.71 7.85 0.93
CA ASN A 45 1.20 6.71 0.19
C ASN A 45 2.29 6.04 -0.65
N LEU A 46 2.61 4.77 -0.32
CA LEU A 46 3.59 3.97 -1.08
C LEU A 46 3.29 3.89 -2.58
N ALA A 47 2.01 3.89 -2.98
CA ALA A 47 1.65 3.85 -4.40
C ALA A 47 2.12 5.10 -5.15
N GLU A 48 2.09 6.27 -4.50
CA GLU A 48 2.60 7.51 -5.09
C GLU A 48 4.12 7.43 -5.23
N ILE A 49 4.84 6.88 -4.25
CA ILE A 49 6.29 6.63 -4.38
C ILE A 49 6.55 5.67 -5.54
N ARG A 50 5.85 4.54 -5.63
CA ARG A 50 6.08 3.51 -6.65
C ARG A 50 5.63 3.88 -8.07
N LYS A 51 4.88 4.98 -8.24
CA LYS A 51 4.41 5.41 -9.55
C LYS A 51 5.58 5.70 -10.48
N GLY A 52 5.56 5.06 -11.66
CA GLY A 52 6.66 5.07 -12.64
C GLY A 52 7.62 3.89 -12.51
N GLU A 53 7.45 3.06 -11.49
CA GLU A 53 8.24 1.84 -11.24
C GLU A 53 9.75 2.13 -11.27
N PHE A 54 10.58 1.21 -11.78
CA PHE A 54 12.03 1.40 -11.83
C PHE A 54 12.42 2.39 -12.94
N GLU A 55 11.81 2.21 -14.11
CA GLU A 55 12.12 2.89 -15.38
C GLU A 55 11.87 4.40 -15.29
N GLY A 56 10.78 4.79 -14.63
CA GLY A 56 10.40 6.19 -14.45
C GLY A 56 11.05 6.87 -13.24
N PHE A 57 11.68 6.11 -12.34
CA PHE A 57 12.14 6.65 -11.06
C PHE A 57 13.30 7.63 -11.22
N ALA A 58 14.23 7.37 -12.15
CA ALA A 58 15.36 8.25 -12.40
C ALA A 58 14.92 9.67 -12.83
N ALA A 59 13.86 9.76 -13.66
CA ALA A 59 13.29 11.05 -14.05
C ALA A 59 12.57 11.73 -12.88
N LYS A 60 11.86 10.93 -12.06
CA LYS A 60 11.13 11.41 -10.88
C LYS A 60 12.05 12.04 -9.85
N MET A 61 13.20 11.43 -9.56
CA MET A 61 14.18 11.94 -8.58
C MET A 61 14.73 13.33 -8.90
N LYS A 62 14.68 13.76 -10.16
CA LYS A 62 15.08 15.11 -10.57
C LYS A 62 14.13 16.21 -10.06
N GLY A 63 12.90 15.86 -9.69
CA GLY A 63 11.96 16.79 -9.10
C GLY A 63 12.35 17.14 -7.66
N ALA A 64 12.28 18.41 -7.29
CA ALA A 64 12.62 18.87 -5.94
C ALA A 64 11.83 18.13 -4.84
N ASP A 65 10.58 17.78 -5.12
CA ASP A 65 9.69 17.04 -4.21
C ASP A 65 10.06 15.55 -4.03
N TRP A 66 10.97 15.02 -4.85
CA TRP A 66 11.26 13.59 -4.97
C TRP A 66 12.73 13.26 -4.69
N LYS A 67 13.48 14.15 -4.04
CA LYS A 67 14.79 13.82 -3.49
C LYS A 67 14.68 12.72 -2.42
N PRO A 68 15.54 11.69 -2.42
CA PRO A 68 15.48 10.64 -1.40
C PRO A 68 15.70 11.23 -0.01
N ASP A 69 15.15 10.57 1.00
CA ASP A 69 15.33 10.96 2.40
C ASP A 69 16.76 10.61 2.88
N PHE A 70 17.34 9.54 2.34
CA PHE A 70 18.72 9.14 2.57
C PHE A 70 19.36 8.58 1.29
N GLY A 71 20.68 8.73 1.16
CA GLY A 71 21.45 8.16 0.06
C GLY A 71 21.52 9.03 -1.21
N PRO A 72 22.04 8.49 -2.32
CA PRO A 72 22.33 9.25 -3.55
C PRO A 72 21.07 9.72 -4.30
N GLU A 73 21.13 10.85 -5.01
CA GLU A 73 20.00 11.36 -5.82
C GLU A 73 19.82 10.65 -7.19
N ALA A 74 20.20 9.37 -7.27
CA ALA A 74 20.00 8.52 -8.45
C ALA A 74 19.65 7.08 -8.03
N PRO A 75 18.82 6.36 -8.80
CA PRO A 75 18.54 4.95 -8.52
C PRO A 75 19.82 4.11 -8.54
N HIS A 76 19.93 3.18 -7.61
CA HIS A 76 21.01 2.20 -7.61
C HIS A 76 20.88 1.31 -8.87
N PRO A 77 21.96 1.03 -9.61
CA PRO A 77 21.89 0.36 -10.92
C PRO A 77 21.24 -1.03 -10.88
N THR A 78 21.41 -1.77 -9.79
CA THR A 78 20.87 -3.14 -9.64
C THR A 78 19.74 -3.26 -8.62
N ALA A 79 19.55 -2.24 -7.76
CA ALA A 79 18.62 -2.31 -6.64
C ALA A 79 17.51 -1.26 -6.73
N GLY A 80 17.64 -0.28 -7.62
CA GLY A 80 16.71 0.83 -7.75
C GLY A 80 16.68 1.69 -6.50
N VAL A 81 15.52 1.74 -5.86
CA VAL A 81 15.26 2.55 -4.67
C VAL A 81 14.53 1.72 -3.63
N VAL A 82 14.69 2.07 -2.36
CA VAL A 82 14.03 1.36 -1.25
C VAL A 82 13.05 2.30 -0.56
N ALA A 83 11.89 1.78 -0.16
CA ALA A 83 10.94 2.47 0.71
C ALA A 83 10.96 1.83 2.11
N VAL A 84 11.18 2.65 3.14
CA VAL A 84 11.19 2.21 4.54
C VAL A 84 10.16 3.02 5.31
N GLY A 85 9.39 2.39 6.20
CA GLY A 85 8.36 3.12 6.93
C GLY A 85 7.80 2.35 8.11
N ALA A 86 7.22 3.11 9.03
CA ALA A 86 6.42 2.64 10.14
C ALA A 86 4.94 2.76 9.80
N ARG A 87 4.15 1.77 10.18
CA ARG A 87 2.71 1.78 9.96
C ARG A 87 1.99 0.85 10.93
N ALA A 88 0.69 1.08 11.08
CA ALA A 88 -0.20 0.11 11.72
C ALA A 88 -0.17 -1.26 11.01
N PRO A 89 -0.56 -2.35 11.71
CA PRO A 89 -0.74 -3.66 11.10
C PRO A 89 -1.71 -3.58 9.91
N LEU A 90 -1.31 -4.21 8.81
CA LEU A 90 -2.14 -4.33 7.61
C LEU A 90 -2.69 -5.75 7.58
N ILE A 91 -3.99 -5.86 7.32
CA ILE A 91 -4.64 -7.16 7.12
C ILE A 91 -4.92 -7.30 5.63
N ALA A 92 -4.28 -8.29 4.99
CA ALA A 92 -4.65 -8.73 3.66
C ALA A 92 -5.88 -9.63 3.81
N TYR A 93 -7.01 -9.23 3.24
CA TYR A 93 -8.29 -9.88 3.37
C TYR A 93 -8.95 -9.97 2.00
N ASN A 94 -9.16 -11.17 1.49
CA ASN A 94 -9.75 -11.35 0.17
C ASN A 94 -11.12 -12.00 0.30
N ILE A 95 -12.07 -11.52 -0.49
CA ILE A 95 -13.43 -12.06 -0.54
C ILE A 95 -13.64 -12.65 -1.92
N ASN A 96 -13.79 -13.96 -1.98
CA ASN A 96 -14.10 -14.67 -3.21
C ASN A 96 -15.56 -14.41 -3.61
N LEU A 97 -15.79 -14.21 -4.89
CA LEU A 97 -17.12 -14.01 -5.45
C LEU A 97 -17.52 -15.24 -6.26
N ALA A 98 -18.78 -15.64 -6.19
CA ALA A 98 -19.33 -16.78 -6.94
C ALA A 98 -19.55 -16.44 -8.44
N THR A 99 -18.58 -15.81 -9.08
CA THR A 99 -18.61 -15.39 -10.48
C THR A 99 -17.21 -15.45 -11.10
N ARG A 100 -17.15 -15.49 -12.43
CA ARG A 100 -15.93 -15.34 -13.23
C ARG A 100 -15.76 -13.94 -13.80
N ASP A 101 -16.75 -13.07 -13.61
CA ASP A 101 -16.71 -11.71 -14.15
C ASP A 101 -15.80 -10.82 -13.31
N LEU A 102 -14.56 -10.62 -13.80
CA LEU A 102 -13.59 -9.70 -13.19
C LEU A 102 -14.12 -8.27 -13.10
N GLY A 103 -14.98 -7.87 -14.05
CA GLY A 103 -15.64 -6.57 -14.04
C GLY A 103 -16.54 -6.37 -12.80
N VAL A 104 -17.19 -7.43 -12.30
CA VAL A 104 -17.93 -7.35 -11.02
C VAL A 104 -16.96 -7.08 -9.88
N ALA A 105 -15.88 -7.85 -9.76
CA ALA A 105 -14.90 -7.66 -8.70
C ALA A 105 -14.26 -6.25 -8.73
N ASP A 106 -13.97 -5.72 -9.91
CA ASP A 106 -13.42 -4.36 -10.07
C ASP A 106 -14.42 -3.26 -9.70
N ARG A 107 -15.70 -3.42 -10.05
CA ARG A 107 -16.75 -2.48 -9.64
C ARG A 107 -16.90 -2.44 -8.13
N ILE A 108 -16.96 -3.62 -7.50
CA ILE A 108 -17.04 -3.73 -6.04
C ILE A 108 -15.79 -3.15 -5.37
N ALA A 109 -14.59 -3.48 -5.88
CA ALA A 109 -13.34 -2.94 -5.37
C ALA A 109 -13.29 -1.41 -5.43
N LYS A 110 -13.79 -0.80 -6.51
CA LYS A 110 -13.91 0.65 -6.66
C LYS A 110 -14.87 1.25 -5.64
N ALA A 111 -16.01 0.60 -5.36
CA ALA A 111 -16.99 1.06 -4.40
C ALA A 111 -16.45 1.07 -2.95
N ILE A 112 -15.66 0.06 -2.56
CA ILE A 112 -15.19 -0.06 -1.17
C ILE A 112 -13.89 0.69 -0.87
N ARG A 113 -13.04 0.95 -1.88
CA ARG A 113 -11.71 1.54 -1.64
C ARG A 113 -11.80 3.06 -1.49
N HIS A 114 -10.91 3.63 -0.67
CA HIS A 114 -10.90 5.07 -0.40
C HIS A 114 -10.84 5.93 -1.67
N LEU A 115 -10.04 5.51 -2.66
CA LEU A 115 -9.87 6.23 -3.92
C LEU A 115 -11.19 6.40 -4.70
N GLY A 116 -12.16 5.49 -4.50
CA GLY A 116 -13.49 5.59 -5.11
C GLY A 116 -14.55 6.24 -4.20
N GLY A 117 -14.14 6.86 -3.09
CA GLY A 117 -15.05 7.43 -2.09
C GLY A 117 -15.52 6.46 -1.01
N GLY A 118 -15.05 5.21 -1.04
CA GLY A 118 -15.37 4.19 -0.04
C GLY A 118 -14.63 4.35 1.29
N PHE A 119 -14.37 3.22 1.96
CA PHE A 119 -13.75 3.20 3.28
C PHE A 119 -12.32 3.79 3.27
N ARG A 120 -12.06 4.72 4.19
CA ARG A 120 -10.79 5.47 4.25
C ARG A 120 -9.54 4.60 4.40
N TYR A 121 -9.63 3.51 5.17
CA TYR A 121 -8.49 2.64 5.48
C TYR A 121 -8.51 1.33 4.68
N VAL A 122 -9.04 1.39 3.45
CA VAL A 122 -9.22 0.25 2.56
C VAL A 122 -8.63 0.56 1.19
N LYS A 123 -7.74 -0.31 0.74
CA LYS A 123 -7.30 -0.40 -0.67
C LYS A 123 -7.83 -1.71 -1.23
N ALA A 124 -8.39 -1.69 -2.44
CA ALA A 124 -8.96 -2.88 -3.05
C ALA A 124 -8.79 -2.90 -4.58
N MET A 125 -8.76 -4.11 -5.13
CA MET A 125 -8.77 -4.38 -6.57
C MET A 125 -9.43 -5.74 -6.87
N GLY A 126 -9.99 -5.89 -8.08
CA GLY A 126 -10.41 -7.20 -8.57
C GLY A 126 -9.19 -8.04 -8.94
N VAL A 127 -9.26 -9.33 -8.66
CA VAL A 127 -8.22 -10.30 -9.04
C VAL A 127 -8.89 -11.57 -9.51
N GLU A 128 -8.45 -12.09 -10.64
CA GLU A 128 -8.89 -13.38 -11.15
C GLU A 128 -8.13 -14.53 -10.47
N LEU A 129 -8.85 -15.60 -10.13
CA LEU A 129 -8.29 -16.85 -9.63
C LEU A 129 -8.53 -17.93 -10.69
N ALA A 130 -7.73 -17.92 -11.76
CA ALA A 130 -7.92 -18.78 -12.93
C ALA A 130 -8.08 -20.26 -12.58
N ASP A 131 -7.22 -20.78 -11.70
CA ASP A 131 -7.23 -22.19 -11.25
C ASP A 131 -8.51 -22.60 -10.51
N ARG A 132 -9.26 -21.62 -9.98
CA ARG A 132 -10.51 -21.83 -9.25
C ARG A 132 -11.74 -21.47 -10.06
N GLY A 133 -11.56 -20.94 -11.28
CA GLY A 133 -12.65 -20.49 -12.12
C GLY A 133 -13.57 -19.50 -11.42
N GLN A 134 -13.00 -18.57 -10.64
CA GLN A 134 -13.71 -17.51 -9.92
C GLN A 134 -12.87 -16.24 -9.83
N VAL A 135 -13.46 -15.14 -9.37
CA VAL A 135 -12.77 -13.88 -9.07
C VAL A 135 -12.85 -13.56 -7.58
N GLN A 136 -12.00 -12.65 -7.12
CA GLN A 136 -12.03 -12.14 -5.75
C GLN A 136 -11.90 -10.62 -5.73
N VAL A 137 -12.42 -10.01 -4.67
CA VAL A 137 -12.04 -8.67 -4.26
C VAL A 137 -10.84 -8.81 -3.33
N SER A 138 -9.65 -8.43 -3.80
CA SER A 138 -8.44 -8.41 -2.99
C SER A 138 -8.39 -7.12 -2.18
N ILE A 139 -8.27 -7.21 -0.85
CA ILE A 139 -8.40 -6.05 0.05
C ILE A 139 -7.19 -5.96 0.98
N ASN A 140 -6.63 -4.75 1.05
CA ASN A 140 -5.65 -4.37 2.06
C ASN A 140 -6.30 -3.40 3.05
N MET A 141 -6.54 -3.89 4.26
CA MET A 141 -7.00 -3.09 5.39
C MET A 141 -5.79 -2.39 6.01
N THR A 142 -5.62 -1.09 5.74
CA THR A 142 -4.45 -0.34 6.25
C THR A 142 -4.60 0.04 7.73
N ASN A 143 -5.83 0.05 8.25
CA ASN A 143 -6.10 0.21 9.68
C ASN A 143 -7.46 -0.42 10.05
N TYR A 144 -7.42 -1.68 10.50
CA TYR A 144 -8.63 -2.44 10.86
C TYR A 144 -9.38 -1.90 12.09
N ARG A 145 -8.71 -1.11 12.94
CA ARG A 145 -9.33 -0.48 14.12
C ARG A 145 -10.21 0.71 13.73
N LYS A 146 -9.87 1.39 12.63
CA LYS A 146 -10.62 2.55 12.13
C LYS A 146 -11.62 2.20 11.02
N SER A 147 -11.33 1.16 10.22
CA SER A 147 -12.30 0.55 9.31
C SER A 147 -12.51 -0.91 9.71
N PRO A 148 -13.61 -1.23 10.41
CA PRO A 148 -13.86 -2.59 10.87
C PRO A 148 -14.03 -3.57 9.71
N LEU A 149 -13.34 -4.70 9.78
CA LEU A 149 -13.32 -5.71 8.72
C LEU A 149 -14.72 -6.23 8.37
N HIS A 150 -15.58 -6.44 9.38
CA HIS A 150 -16.95 -6.90 9.16
C HIS A 150 -17.77 -5.90 8.33
N ARG A 151 -17.59 -4.58 8.50
CA ARG A 151 -18.31 -3.58 7.69
C ARG A 151 -17.90 -3.62 6.22
N VAL A 152 -16.61 -3.85 5.97
CA VAL A 152 -16.10 -4.01 4.60
C VAL A 152 -16.66 -5.27 3.96
N PHE A 153 -16.69 -6.40 4.70
CA PHE A 153 -17.29 -7.64 4.23
C PHE A 153 -18.77 -7.47 3.88
N GLU A 154 -19.57 -6.89 4.78
CA GLU A 154 -21.00 -6.67 4.56
C GLU A 154 -21.28 -5.75 3.37
N CYS A 155 -20.43 -4.74 3.15
CA CYS A 155 -20.53 -3.88 1.97
C CYS A 155 -20.21 -4.64 0.68
N VAL A 156 -19.16 -5.47 0.67
CA VAL A 156 -18.85 -6.34 -0.48
C VAL A 156 -19.99 -7.30 -0.77
N ARG A 157 -20.59 -7.92 0.26
CA ARG A 157 -21.75 -8.80 0.11
C ARG A 157 -22.92 -8.05 -0.54
N SER A 158 -23.26 -6.86 -0.04
CA SER A 158 -24.35 -6.06 -0.61
C SER A 158 -24.09 -5.61 -2.05
N GLU A 159 -22.85 -5.23 -2.40
CA GLU A 159 -22.52 -4.88 -3.79
C GLU A 159 -22.49 -6.11 -4.72
N ALA A 160 -22.10 -7.29 -4.21
CA ALA A 160 -22.19 -8.55 -4.96
C ALA A 160 -23.65 -8.92 -5.27
N GLU A 161 -24.54 -8.83 -4.27
CA GLU A 161 -25.98 -9.08 -4.43
C GLU A 161 -26.60 -8.15 -5.50
N ARG A 162 -26.19 -6.87 -5.54
CA ARG A 162 -26.63 -5.91 -6.58
C ARG A 162 -26.21 -6.32 -8.00
N HIS A 163 -25.15 -7.11 -8.12
CA HIS A 163 -24.67 -7.66 -9.38
C HIS A 163 -25.17 -9.09 -9.65
N GLY A 164 -26.05 -9.63 -8.78
CA GLY A 164 -26.60 -10.98 -8.90
C GLY A 164 -25.60 -12.10 -8.58
N VAL A 165 -24.60 -11.81 -7.74
CA VAL A 165 -23.53 -12.72 -7.32
C VAL A 165 -23.65 -13.08 -5.85
#